data_AF-A0A9D6QHD1-F1
#
_entry.id   AF-A0A9D6QHD1-F1
#
_cell.length_a   1.000
_cell.length_b   1.000
_cell.length_c   1.000
_cell.angle_alpha   90.00
_cell.angle_beta   90.00
_cell.angle_gamma   90.00
#
_symmetry.space_group_name_H-M   'P 1'
#
loop_
_entity.id
_entity.type
_entity.pdbx_description
1 polymer ?
#
loop_
_entity_poly.entity_id
_entity_poly.type
_entity_poly.pdbx_seq_one_letter_code
_entity_poly.pdbx_strand_id
1 'polypeptide(L)'
;MRRDDPIYAWLDLSLFRTEALVKPTDADKDLMRHILETARSLEPGATATSLEKALTGSFKSSKAERRAFIEILAICGLLQPKGRSGYFREFTPACEREHTEQHFNDWGYPAIWWRGEDGVSEIAIAAYFPGL
;
A
#
# COMPACT_ATOMS: atom_id res chain seq x y z
N MET A 1 11.96 18.42 -4.25
CA MET A 1 12.60 17.11 -4.47
C MET A 1 11.82 16.41 -5.56
N ARG A 2 12.42 16.10 -6.71
CA ARG A 2 11.75 15.41 -7.82
C ARG A 2 11.92 13.92 -7.55
N ARG A 3 10.85 13.23 -7.13
CA ARG A 3 10.88 11.80 -6.77
C ARG A 3 11.20 10.87 -7.95
N ASP A 4 11.09 11.39 -9.17
CA ASP A 4 11.27 10.61 -10.40
C ASP A 4 12.69 10.71 -10.98
N ASP A 5 13.61 11.36 -10.28
CA ASP A 5 15.01 11.45 -10.71
C ASP A 5 15.76 10.17 -10.28
N PRO A 6 16.26 9.36 -11.23
CA PRO A 6 16.95 8.11 -10.94
C PRO A 6 18.17 8.27 -10.03
N ILE A 7 18.81 9.44 -10.02
CA ILE A 7 19.99 9.70 -9.18
C ILE A 7 19.57 9.75 -7.70
N TYR A 8 18.44 10.39 -7.40
CA TYR A 8 17.93 10.45 -6.03
C TYR A 8 17.40 9.09 -5.58
N ALA A 9 16.70 8.36 -6.46
CA ALA A 9 16.28 7.00 -6.16
C ALA A 9 17.47 6.08 -5.86
N TRP A 10 18.55 6.18 -6.65
CA TRP A 10 19.79 5.46 -6.40
C TRP A 10 20.43 5.83 -5.06
N LEU A 11 20.48 7.12 -4.73
CA LEU A 11 21.04 7.60 -3.47
C LEU A 11 20.22 7.08 -2.27
N ASP A 12 18.90 7.21 -2.32
CA ASP A 12 18.00 6.77 -1.25
C ASP A 12 18.15 5.25 -1.00
N LEU A 13 18.16 4.44 -2.08
CA LEU A 13 18.37 3.00 -1.96
C LEU A 13 19.78 2.64 -1.46
N SER A 14 20.79 3.44 -1.81
CA SER A 14 22.16 3.24 -1.33
C SER A 14 22.28 3.53 0.17
N LEU A 15 21.67 4.61 0.65
CA LEU A 15 21.61 4.95 2.07
C LEU A 15 20.80 3.93 2.86
N PHE A 16 19.64 3.52 2.35
CA PHE A 16 18.79 2.51 2.98
C PHE A 16 19.54 1.18 3.22
N ARG A 17 20.44 0.78 2.32
CA ARG A 17 21.28 -0.42 2.52
C ARG A 17 22.28 -0.31 3.68
N THR A 18 22.60 0.91 4.12
CA THR A 18 23.51 1.16 5.24
C THR A 18 22.80 1.29 6.58
N GLU A 19 21.47 1.42 6.57
CA GLU A 19 20.69 1.52 7.80
C GLU A 19 20.64 0.19 8.55
N ALA A 20 20.65 0.27 9.89
CA ALA A 20 20.51 -0.91 10.73
C ALA A 20 19.08 -1.47 10.59
N LEU A 21 18.97 -2.75 10.23
CA LEU A 21 17.68 -3.43 10.20
C LEU A 21 17.09 -3.48 11.61
N VAL A 22 15.94 -2.84 11.78
CA VAL A 22 15.15 -2.90 13.01
C VAL A 22 14.27 -4.14 12.97
N LYS A 23 14.31 -4.95 14.04
CA LYS A 23 13.36 -6.06 14.18
C LYS A 23 12.03 -5.50 14.67
N PRO A 24 10.90 -5.86 14.05
CA PRO A 24 9.59 -5.40 14.49
C PRO A 24 9.29 -5.94 15.89
N THR A 25 8.77 -5.06 16.74
CA THR A 25 8.25 -5.41 18.06
C THR A 25 6.87 -6.07 17.92
N ASP A 26 6.35 -6.64 19.01
CA ASP A 26 4.99 -7.18 18.99
C ASP A 26 3.94 -6.09 18.82
N ALA A 27 4.19 -4.87 19.35
CA ALA A 27 3.33 -3.72 19.11
C ALA A 27 3.27 -3.32 17.63
N ASP A 28 4.38 -3.42 16.89
CA ASP A 28 4.41 -3.15 15.45
C ASP A 28 3.56 -4.18 14.68
N LYS A 29 3.63 -5.45 15.09
CA LYS A 29 2.81 -6.53 14.51
C LYS A 29 1.33 -6.32 14.81
N ASP A 30 0.99 -5.96 16.05
CA ASP A 30 -0.38 -5.68 16.45
C ASP A 30 -0.96 -4.50 15.66
N LEU A 31 -0.18 -3.44 15.47
CA LEU A 31 -0.56 -2.32 14.62
C LEU A 31 -0.78 -2.77 13.17
N MET A 32 0.11 -3.58 12.61
CA MET A 32 -0.05 -4.10 11.25
C MET A 32 -1.30 -4.99 11.11
N ARG A 33 -1.61 -5.83 12.10
CA ARG A 33 -2.87 -6.62 12.11
C ARG A 33 -4.08 -5.71 12.11
N HIS A 34 -4.11 -4.71 12.99
CA HIS A 34 -5.21 -3.75 13.08
C HIS A 34 -5.43 -3.01 11.75
N ILE A 35 -4.36 -2.60 11.06
CA ILE A 35 -4.43 -1.97 9.75
C ILE A 35 -5.06 -2.92 8.73
N LEU A 36 -4.60 -4.18 8.66
CA LEU A 36 -5.13 -5.16 7.71
C LEU A 36 -6.59 -5.51 8.00
N GLU A 37 -6.95 -5.67 9.27
CA GLU A 37 -8.34 -5.85 9.71
C GLU A 37 -9.22 -4.67 9.34
N THR A 38 -8.72 -3.43 9.50
CA THR A 38 -9.44 -2.23 9.09
C THR A 38 -9.74 -2.25 7.59
N ALA A 39 -8.78 -2.66 6.76
CA ALA A 39 -9.01 -2.83 5.32
C ALA A 39 -10.03 -3.94 5.00
N ARG A 40 -9.98 -5.08 5.72
CA ARG A 40 -10.95 -6.18 5.58
C ARG A 40 -12.37 -5.78 5.97
N SER A 41 -12.54 -4.90 6.95
CA SER A 41 -13.84 -4.53 7.50
C SER A 41 -14.54 -3.42 6.72
N LEU A 42 -13.92 -2.85 5.68
CA LEU A 42 -14.56 -1.80 4.90
C LEU A 42 -15.69 -2.34 4.05
N GLU A 43 -16.78 -1.56 3.99
CA GLU A 43 -17.95 -1.87 3.19
C GLU A 43 -17.61 -2.02 1.69
N PRO A 44 -18.35 -2.85 0.95
CA PRO A 44 -18.25 -2.89 -0.51
C PRO A 44 -18.39 -1.50 -1.13
N GLY A 45 -17.55 -1.20 -2.12
CA GLY A 45 -17.46 0.10 -2.79
C GLY A 45 -16.61 1.14 -2.04
N ALA A 46 -16.18 0.89 -0.80
CA ALA A 46 -15.23 1.77 -0.11
C ALA A 46 -13.94 1.91 -0.93
N THR A 47 -13.32 3.08 -0.93
CA THR A 47 -12.14 3.37 -1.76
C THR A 47 -10.87 3.42 -0.90
N ALA A 48 -9.69 3.51 -1.54
CA ALA A 48 -8.44 3.80 -0.84
C ALA A 48 -8.51 5.09 0.01
N THR A 49 -9.28 6.09 -0.42
CA THR A 49 -9.56 7.30 0.39
C THR A 49 -10.39 6.98 1.64
N SER A 50 -11.35 6.05 1.54
CA SER A 50 -12.11 5.59 2.70
C SER A 50 -11.20 4.88 3.71
N LEU A 51 -10.27 4.04 3.23
CA LEU A 51 -9.27 3.38 4.06
C LEU A 51 -8.31 4.38 4.73
N GLU A 52 -7.80 5.37 3.99
CA GLU A 52 -6.96 6.42 4.55
C GLU A 52 -7.64 7.15 5.72
N LYS A 53 -8.92 7.49 5.56
CA LYS A 53 -9.72 8.10 6.61
C LYS A 53 -9.92 7.16 7.79
N ALA A 54 -10.22 5.88 7.54
CA ALA A 54 -10.42 4.87 8.58
C ALA A 54 -9.16 4.65 9.44
N LEU A 55 -7.96 4.81 8.85
CA LEU A 55 -6.68 4.71 9.57
C LEU A 55 -6.29 5.99 10.31
N THR A 56 -7.11 7.04 10.29
CA THR A 56 -6.80 8.29 10.99
C THR A 56 -6.84 8.07 12.50
N GLY A 57 -5.70 8.31 13.16
CA GLY A 57 -5.56 8.13 14.61
C GLY A 57 -5.07 6.75 15.04
N SER A 58 -5.03 5.74 14.14
CA SER A 58 -4.50 4.41 14.47
C SER A 58 -3.00 4.44 14.81
N PHE A 59 -2.26 5.36 14.20
CA PHE A 59 -0.85 5.62 14.50
C PHE A 59 -0.49 7.07 14.17
N LYS A 60 0.57 7.58 14.79
CA LYS A 60 1.05 8.96 14.57
C LYS A 60 1.49 9.11 13.12
N SER A 61 0.66 9.80 12.33
CA SER A 61 0.88 9.99 10.90
C SER A 61 0.14 11.22 10.38
N SER A 62 0.72 11.86 9.39
CA SER A 62 0.06 12.81 8.50
C SER A 62 -0.80 12.07 7.47
N LYS A 63 -1.71 12.80 6.82
CA LYS A 63 -2.49 12.29 5.69
C LYS A 63 -1.58 11.76 4.57
N ALA A 64 -0.50 12.47 4.27
CA ALA A 64 0.43 12.09 3.21
C ALA A 64 1.15 10.77 3.52
N GLU A 65 1.56 10.55 4.77
CA GLU A 65 2.21 9.30 5.20
C GLU A 65 1.24 8.12 5.13
N ARG A 66 -0.02 8.27 5.56
CA ARG A 66 -1.03 7.21 5.41
C ARG A 66 -1.28 6.85 3.96
N ARG A 67 -1.35 7.84 3.08
CA ARG A 67 -1.50 7.61 1.64
C ARG A 67 -0.32 6.84 1.06
N ALA A 68 0.90 7.31 1.31
CA ALA A 68 2.10 6.63 0.85
C ALA A 68 2.16 5.18 1.37
N PHE A 69 1.79 4.97 2.63
CA PHE A 69 1.74 3.64 3.22
C PHE A 69 0.71 2.72 2.52
N ILE A 70 -0.51 3.20 2.26
CA ILE A 70 -1.53 2.45 1.51
C ILE A 70 -1.04 2.13 0.08
N GLU A 71 -0.38 3.06 -0.59
CA GLU A 71 0.21 2.82 -1.91
C GLU A 71 1.30 1.76 -1.88
N ILE A 72 2.16 1.75 -0.86
CA ILE A 72 3.15 0.69 -0.65
C ILE A 72 2.46 -0.66 -0.48
N LEU A 73 1.42 -0.75 0.35
CA LEU A 73 0.67 -2.00 0.54
C LEU A 73 0.01 -2.49 -0.75
N ALA A 74 -0.53 -1.57 -1.57
CA ALA A 74 -1.09 -1.90 -2.86
C ALA A 74 -0.01 -2.36 -3.86
N ILE A 75 1.17 -1.73 -3.86
CA ILE A 75 2.30 -2.13 -4.69
C ILE A 75 2.79 -3.53 -4.31
N CYS A 76 2.90 -3.81 -3.02
CA CYS A 76 3.22 -5.12 -2.49
C CYS A 76 2.07 -6.14 -2.69
N GLY A 77 0.94 -5.74 -3.27
CA GLY A 77 -0.21 -6.62 -3.53
C GLY A 77 -0.93 -7.11 -2.28
N LEU A 78 -0.72 -6.47 -1.12
CA LEU A 78 -1.57 -6.68 0.06
C LEU A 78 -2.96 -6.10 -0.19
N LEU A 79 -3.04 -4.94 -0.85
CA LEU A 79 -4.29 -4.29 -1.27
C LEU A 79 -4.46 -4.44 -2.78
N GLN A 80 -4.77 -5.67 -3.19
CA GLN A 80 -4.81 -6.09 -4.59
C GLN A 80 -6.22 -5.94 -5.17
N PRO A 81 -6.46 -5.05 -6.15
CA PRO A 81 -7.77 -4.93 -6.78
C PRO A 81 -8.15 -6.19 -7.57
N LYS A 82 -9.41 -6.61 -7.49
CA LYS A 82 -9.88 -7.78 -8.26
C LYS A 82 -9.81 -7.51 -9.76
N GLY A 83 -9.33 -8.52 -10.50
CA GLY A 83 -9.26 -8.48 -11.97
C GLY A 83 -8.14 -7.63 -12.55
N ARG A 84 -7.25 -7.07 -11.73
CA ARG A 84 -6.08 -6.30 -12.17
C ARG A 84 -4.85 -6.86 -11.50
N SER A 85 -3.73 -7.00 -12.20
CA SER A 85 -2.48 -7.41 -11.56
C SER A 85 -1.83 -6.23 -10.86
N GLY A 86 -1.56 -6.35 -9.57
CA GLY A 86 -0.62 -5.50 -8.86
C GLY A 86 0.77 -6.09 -8.99
N TYR A 87 1.77 -5.46 -8.40
CA TYR A 87 3.17 -5.84 -8.66
C TYR A 87 3.65 -7.09 -7.88
N PHE A 88 2.76 -7.76 -7.14
CA PHE A 88 3.13 -8.94 -6.35
C PHE A 88 3.40 -10.19 -7.19
N ARG A 89 2.59 -10.43 -8.23
CA ARG A 89 2.74 -11.60 -9.11
C ARG A 89 3.36 -11.24 -10.46
N GLU A 90 2.99 -10.07 -10.99
CA GLU A 90 3.38 -9.65 -12.32
C GLU A 90 3.48 -8.13 -12.36
N PHE A 91 4.47 -7.63 -13.10
CA PHE A 91 4.63 -6.20 -13.29
C PHE A 91 3.72 -5.70 -14.42
N THR A 92 2.82 -4.76 -14.12
CA THR A 92 1.97 -4.11 -15.13
C THR A 92 2.69 -2.89 -15.72
N PRO A 93 3.11 -2.90 -17.01
CA PRO A 93 3.74 -1.77 -17.68
C PRO A 93 2.81 -0.56 -17.74
N ALA A 94 3.38 0.65 -17.79
CA ALA A 94 2.59 1.89 -17.76
C ALA A 94 1.54 1.97 -18.89
N CYS A 95 1.84 1.46 -20.09
CA CYS A 95 0.92 1.46 -21.23
C CYS A 95 -0.25 0.49 -21.10
N GLU A 96 -0.17 -0.48 -20.18
CA GLU A 96 -1.21 -1.50 -19.93
C GLU A 96 -2.05 -1.17 -18.70
N ARG A 97 -1.67 -0.14 -17.93
CA ARG A 97 -2.42 0.29 -16.74
C ARG A 97 -3.71 0.97 -17.19
N GLU A 98 -4.84 0.40 -16.79
CA GLU A 98 -6.12 1.07 -16.93
C GLU A 98 -6.12 2.41 -16.17
N HIS A 99 -6.61 3.46 -16.83
CA HIS A 99 -6.79 4.79 -16.25
C HIS A 99 -8.25 4.98 -15.85
N THR A 100 -8.48 5.68 -14.74
CA THR A 100 -9.83 6.09 -14.36
C THR A 100 -10.21 7.34 -15.16
N GLU A 101 -11.48 7.46 -15.52
CA GLU A 101 -12.04 8.73 -16.03
C GLU A 101 -12.23 9.76 -14.90
N GLN A 102 -11.96 9.38 -13.65
CA GLN A 102 -12.16 10.21 -12.46
C GLN A 102 -10.95 11.11 -12.22
N HIS A 103 -10.96 12.30 -12.81
CA HIS A 103 -9.88 13.28 -12.69
C HIS A 103 -9.56 13.77 -11.26
N PHE A 104 -10.44 13.52 -10.29
CA PHE A 104 -10.24 13.88 -8.88
C PHE A 104 -9.59 12.77 -8.04
N ASN A 105 -9.37 11.59 -8.63
CA ASN A 105 -8.75 10.46 -7.95
C ASN A 105 -7.24 10.47 -8.20
N ASP A 106 -6.47 10.84 -7.17
CA ASP A 106 -5.04 11.07 -7.22
C ASP A 106 -4.21 9.88 -6.69
N TRP A 107 -4.82 8.71 -6.52
CA TRP A 107 -4.12 7.49 -6.09
C TRP A 107 -3.30 6.88 -7.23
N GLY A 108 -2.12 6.35 -6.92
CA GLY A 108 -1.32 5.57 -7.87
C GLY A 108 -1.92 4.20 -8.20
N TYR A 109 -1.53 3.61 -9.33
CA TYR A 109 -1.80 2.20 -9.62
C TYR A 109 -0.94 1.30 -8.72
N PRO A 110 -1.50 0.25 -8.07
CA PRO A 110 -2.86 -0.26 -8.25
C PRO A 110 -3.90 0.27 -7.27
N ALA A 111 -3.50 1.03 -6.23
CA ALA A 111 -4.37 1.51 -5.15
C ALA A 111 -5.64 2.23 -5.63
N ILE A 112 -5.56 2.96 -6.74
CA ILE A 112 -6.69 3.68 -7.35
C ILE A 112 -7.90 2.78 -7.65
N TRP A 113 -7.64 1.51 -7.96
CA TRP A 113 -8.66 0.53 -8.33
C TRP A 113 -9.16 -0.30 -7.16
N TRP A 114 -8.47 -0.26 -6.01
CA TRP A 114 -8.84 -1.07 -4.85
C TRP A 114 -10.18 -0.62 -4.28
N ARG A 115 -11.01 -1.60 -3.90
CA ARG A 115 -12.28 -1.41 -3.23
C ARG A 115 -12.38 -2.24 -1.96
N GLY A 116 -13.28 -1.86 -1.05
CA GLY A 116 -13.50 -2.58 0.22
C GLY A 116 -13.75 -4.08 0.04
N GLU A 117 -14.50 -4.47 -1.00
CA GLU A 117 -14.76 -5.88 -1.33
C GLU A 117 -13.54 -6.66 -1.82
N ASP A 118 -12.46 -5.98 -2.23
CA ASP A 118 -11.19 -6.63 -2.57
C ASP A 118 -10.44 -7.08 -1.30
N GLY A 119 -10.67 -6.40 -0.18
CA GLY A 119 -10.08 -6.73 1.12
C GLY A 119 -8.55 -6.76 1.09
N VAL A 120 -7.96 -7.79 1.69
CA VAL A 120 -6.51 -7.99 1.73
C VAL A 120 -6.11 -9.36 1.18
N SER A 121 -4.94 -9.44 0.58
CA SER A 121 -4.39 -10.69 0.02
C SER A 121 -3.67 -11.51 1.10
N GLU A 122 -4.30 -12.60 1.54
CA GLU A 122 -3.70 -13.51 2.53
C GLU A 122 -2.42 -14.18 2.01
N ILE A 123 -2.30 -14.37 0.69
CA ILE A 123 -1.08 -14.91 0.06
C ILE A 123 0.08 -13.91 0.19
N ALA A 124 -0.18 -12.61 -0.02
CA ALA A 124 0.84 -11.58 0.12
C ALA A 124 1.22 -11.38 1.60
N ILE A 125 0.25 -11.44 2.51
CA ILE A 125 0.50 -11.37 3.96
C ILE A 125 1.44 -12.50 4.39
N ALA A 126 1.14 -13.74 4.02
CA ALA A 126 1.98 -14.89 4.36
C ALA A 126 3.40 -14.78 3.79
N ALA A 127 3.57 -14.14 2.63
CA ALA A 127 4.87 -13.95 1.99
C ALA A 127 5.72 -12.85 2.66
N TYR A 128 5.13 -11.70 3.00
CA TYR A 128 5.88 -10.55 3.54
C TYR A 128 5.94 -10.51 5.07
N PHE A 129 4.91 -11.01 5.73
CA PHE A 129 4.77 -10.97 7.19
C PHE A 129 4.59 -12.39 7.76
N PRO A 130 5.56 -13.29 7.58
CA PRO A 130 5.47 -14.64 8.14
C PRO A 130 5.42 -14.56 9.68
N GLY A 131 4.27 -14.94 10.25
CA GLY A 131 4.02 -14.87 11.70
C GLY A 131 3.09 -13.75 12.16
N LEU A 132 2.52 -12.99 11.23
CA LEU A 132 1.34 -12.16 11.48
C LEU A 132 0.08 -13.02 11.50
#